data_AF-A0A9P5SKQ4-F1
#
_entry.id   AF-A0A9P5SKQ4-F1
#
_cell.length_a   1.000
_cell.length_b   1.000
_cell.length_c   1.000
_cell.angle_alpha   90.00
_cell.angle_beta   90.00
_cell.angle_gamma   90.00
#
_symmetry.space_group_name_H-M   'P 1'
#
loop_
_entity.id
_entity.type
_entity.pdbx_description
1 polymer ?
#
loop_
_entity_poly.entity_id
_entity_poly.type
_entity_poly.pdbx_seq_one_letter_code
_entity_poly.pdbx_strand_id
1 'polypeptide(L)'
;MDSVMKQGLGYNVESASFSYTAWYARVADICFAAFDYREIELAENEMQSLMALRRKYSSQQVFKGARITGSLSMSIQTAALIETLTALGAEVTWSPINIFAAQDHAAASTAARNRDEFVWCLETRMFAFRDGQGLNMILDGGGDLAAPVHENYPHLIPGIRGITEETTLSVLRFYKLLKQNTLKISAISINDSATKTKLNNLHGCRESSTASSAAKDGHMSVMEDNAIVCNIGRSDVEIDAVRLKKSAVSCVTINPQVDRFQVESGNHIILLADGRIVNLA
;
A
#
# COMPACT_ATOMS: atom_id res chain seq x y z
N MET A 1 14.58 8.96 26.34
CA MET A 1 14.51 8.48 24.94
C MET A 1 14.81 6.99 24.85
N ASP A 2 15.78 6.45 25.60
CA ASP A 2 16.03 4.99 25.66
C ASP A 2 14.99 4.15 26.43
N SER A 3 14.13 4.76 27.25
CA SER A 3 13.15 4.02 28.05
C SER A 3 11.86 3.65 27.30
N VAL A 4 11.61 4.25 26.13
CA VAL A 4 10.38 4.00 25.34
C VAL A 4 10.56 2.78 24.41
N MET A 5 11.80 2.41 24.07
CA MET A 5 12.10 1.23 23.25
C MET A 5 12.03 -0.10 24.01
N LYS A 6 11.81 -0.10 25.33
CA LYS A 6 11.87 -1.31 26.19
C LYS A 6 10.50 -1.85 26.64
N GLN A 7 9.39 -1.18 26.36
CA GLN A 7 8.07 -1.63 26.82
C GLN A 7 7.08 -1.72 25.66
N GLY A 8 7.20 -2.80 24.90
CA GLY A 8 6.25 -3.16 23.85
C GLY A 8 6.77 -4.36 23.08
N LEU A 9 6.41 -5.55 23.54
CA LEU A 9 6.76 -6.87 22.98
C LEU A 9 8.16 -7.38 23.39
N GLY A 10 8.17 -8.49 24.13
CA GLY A 10 9.35 -9.14 24.68
C GLY A 10 10.24 -9.81 23.63
N TYR A 11 10.89 -9.01 22.79
CA TYR A 11 12.02 -9.43 21.99
C TYR A 11 13.31 -9.02 22.71
N ASN A 12 14.11 -10.02 23.09
CA ASN A 12 15.45 -9.79 23.63
C ASN A 12 16.33 -9.14 22.55
N VAL A 13 16.56 -7.84 22.71
CA VAL A 13 17.54 -7.10 21.90
C VAL A 13 18.92 -7.30 22.55
N GLU A 14 19.48 -8.49 22.43
CA GLU A 14 20.89 -8.71 22.78
C GLU A 14 21.78 -8.41 21.57
N SER A 15 22.54 -7.32 21.72
CA SER A 15 23.81 -7.03 21.03
C SER A 15 23.81 -7.13 19.50
N ALA A 16 23.09 -6.22 18.82
CA ALA A 16 23.51 -5.76 17.51
C ALA A 16 24.03 -4.33 17.67
N SER A 17 25.34 -4.14 17.46
CA SER A 17 25.97 -2.82 17.39
C SER A 17 25.36 -2.04 16.21
N PHE A 18 24.45 -1.11 16.50
CA PHE A 18 23.82 -0.26 15.50
C PHE A 18 24.84 0.75 14.94
N SER A 19 25.36 0.46 13.76
CA SER A 19 26.03 1.45 12.90
C SER A 19 24.97 2.28 12.20
N TYR A 20 24.89 3.58 12.52
CA TYR A 20 23.92 4.55 12.01
C TYR A 20 24.07 4.92 10.51
N THR A 21 24.69 4.09 9.69
CA THR A 21 25.03 4.45 8.28
C THR A 21 24.50 3.52 7.20
N ALA A 22 23.70 2.49 7.53
CA ALA A 22 23.10 1.62 6.52
C ALA A 22 21.63 2.00 6.25
N TRP A 23 21.34 2.51 5.05
CA TRP A 23 19.98 2.65 4.54
C TRP A 23 19.34 1.25 4.45
N TYR A 24 18.44 0.93 5.37
CA TYR A 24 17.84 -0.40 5.45
C TYR A 24 16.75 -0.56 4.38
N ALA A 25 17.12 -1.00 3.18
CA ALA A 25 16.19 -1.46 2.16
C ALA A 25 15.98 -2.97 2.35
N ARG A 26 14.75 -3.40 2.63
CA ARG A 26 14.42 -4.82 2.71
C ARG A 26 13.71 -5.19 1.42
N VAL A 27 14.37 -6.02 0.62
CA VAL A 27 14.01 -6.26 -0.76
C VAL A 27 14.01 -7.75 -1.11
N ALA A 28 13.11 -8.20 -1.98
CA ALA A 28 12.98 -9.61 -2.38
C ALA A 28 14.20 -10.10 -3.16
N ASP A 29 14.58 -9.39 -4.24
CA ASP A 29 15.82 -9.66 -4.97
C ASP A 29 16.34 -8.38 -5.65
N ILE A 30 17.52 -7.93 -5.21
CA ILE A 30 18.17 -6.73 -5.75
C ILE A 30 18.69 -6.93 -7.19
N CYS A 31 18.80 -8.17 -7.67
CA CYS A 31 19.32 -8.49 -9.00
C CYS A 31 18.40 -7.98 -10.13
N PHE A 32 17.13 -7.68 -9.84
CA PHE A 32 16.19 -7.13 -10.82
C PHE A 32 16.33 -5.61 -11.03
N ALA A 33 17.12 -4.90 -10.22
CA ALA A 33 17.20 -3.44 -10.28
C ALA A 33 17.47 -2.87 -11.68
N ALA A 34 18.33 -3.52 -12.48
CA ALA A 34 18.63 -3.08 -13.85
C ALA A 34 17.44 -3.23 -14.81
N PHE A 35 16.59 -4.24 -14.60
CA PHE A 35 15.34 -4.40 -15.34
C PHE A 35 14.32 -3.34 -14.89
N ASP A 36 14.22 -3.09 -13.59
CA ASP A 36 13.29 -2.11 -13.02
C ASP A 36 13.57 -0.71 -13.52
N TYR A 37 14.85 -0.31 -13.59
CA TYR A 37 15.23 0.99 -14.14
C TYR A 37 14.78 1.17 -15.60
N ARG A 38 14.82 0.11 -16.40
CA ARG A 38 14.35 0.17 -17.79
C ARG A 38 12.83 0.29 -17.85
N GLU A 39 12.11 -0.44 -17.02
CA GLU A 39 10.65 -0.36 -16.94
C GLU A 39 10.20 1.02 -16.43
N ILE A 40 10.92 1.61 -15.46
CA ILE A 40 10.68 2.98 -15.00
C ILE A 40 10.88 3.97 -16.15
N GLU A 41 11.98 3.89 -16.89
CA GLU A 41 12.24 4.77 -18.04
C GLU A 41 11.13 4.66 -19.10
N LEU A 42 10.62 3.45 -19.35
CA LEU A 42 9.48 3.23 -20.24
C LEU A 42 8.21 3.88 -19.70
N ALA A 43 7.90 3.67 -18.41
CA ALA A 43 6.73 4.26 -17.76
C ALA A 43 6.77 5.78 -17.72
N GLU A 44 7.95 6.39 -17.59
CA GLU A 44 8.10 7.85 -17.60
C GLU A 44 7.63 8.49 -18.91
N ASN A 45 7.72 7.79 -20.04
CA ASN A 45 7.18 8.24 -21.32
C ASN A 45 5.64 8.37 -21.29
N GLU A 46 4.96 7.49 -20.55
CA GLU A 46 3.51 7.50 -20.36
C GLU A 46 3.07 8.43 -19.20
N MET A 47 3.98 8.75 -18.27
CA MET A 47 3.72 9.60 -17.11
C MET A 47 4.10 11.07 -17.35
N GLN A 48 3.66 11.63 -18.48
CA GLN A 48 4.02 12.99 -18.93
C GLN A 48 3.75 14.08 -17.89
N SER A 49 2.70 13.93 -17.09
CA SER A 49 2.35 14.86 -16.01
C SER A 49 3.43 14.91 -14.92
N LEU A 50 3.96 13.76 -14.49
CA LEU A 50 5.06 13.72 -13.52
C LEU A 50 6.33 14.31 -14.12
N MET A 51 6.63 13.99 -15.38
CA MET A 51 7.80 14.53 -16.07
C MET A 51 7.71 16.04 -16.24
N ALA A 52 6.51 16.58 -16.50
CA ALA A 52 6.28 18.02 -16.55
C ALA A 52 6.52 18.69 -15.18
N LEU A 53 6.11 18.05 -14.08
CA LEU A 53 6.39 18.53 -12.72
C LEU A 53 7.89 18.55 -12.43
N ARG A 54 8.62 17.48 -12.76
CA ARG A 54 10.09 17.43 -12.62
C ARG A 54 10.76 18.56 -13.39
N ARG A 55 10.42 18.75 -14.67
CA ARG A 55 10.98 19.84 -15.50
C ARG A 55 10.69 21.22 -14.91
N LYS A 56 9.49 21.42 -14.38
CA LYS A 56 9.06 22.73 -13.88
C LYS A 56 9.66 23.09 -12.51
N TYR A 57 9.79 22.13 -11.61
CA TYR A 57 10.06 22.39 -10.19
C TYR A 57 11.39 21.82 -9.67
N SER A 58 12.13 21.04 -10.45
CA SER A 58 13.43 20.48 -10.04
C SER A 58 14.42 21.55 -9.61
N SER A 59 14.57 22.65 -10.36
CA SER A 59 15.46 23.75 -9.98
C SER A 59 15.02 24.48 -8.70
N GLN A 60 13.72 24.45 -8.39
CA GLN A 60 13.14 25.13 -7.21
C GLN A 60 13.24 24.30 -5.94
N GLN A 61 13.41 22.98 -6.05
CA GLN A 61 13.49 22.05 -4.92
C GLN A 61 12.33 22.26 -3.93
N VAL A 62 11.10 22.27 -4.46
CA VAL A 62 9.87 22.64 -3.72
C VAL A 62 9.57 21.74 -2.51
N PHE A 63 10.14 20.53 -2.47
CA PHE A 63 10.02 19.61 -1.33
C PHE A 63 11.27 19.55 -0.45
N LYS A 64 12.20 20.51 -0.57
CA LYS A 64 13.38 20.56 0.30
C LYS A 64 12.98 20.58 1.78
N GLY A 65 13.47 19.59 2.53
CA GLY A 65 13.16 19.41 3.95
C GLY A 65 11.86 18.65 4.22
N ALA A 66 11.13 18.23 3.20
CA ALA A 66 10.04 17.27 3.34
C ALA A 66 10.61 15.88 3.65
N ARG A 67 10.03 15.23 4.64
CA ARG A 67 10.28 13.85 5.05
C ARG A 67 8.98 13.09 4.90
N ILE A 68 8.82 12.52 3.71
CA ILE A 68 7.57 11.92 3.25
C ILE A 68 7.63 10.41 3.52
N THR A 69 6.73 9.91 4.36
CA THR A 69 6.50 8.46 4.44
C THR A 69 5.31 8.13 3.55
N GLY A 70 5.56 7.28 2.55
CA GLY A 70 4.54 6.78 1.64
C GLY A 70 4.07 5.38 1.98
N SER A 71 2.76 5.17 1.89
CA SER A 71 2.12 3.86 1.89
C SER A 71 1.19 3.78 0.69
N LEU A 72 1.72 3.27 -0.43
CA LEU A 72 0.95 2.91 -1.64
C LEU A 72 1.45 1.57 -2.20
N SER A 73 0.69 0.99 -3.14
CA SER A 73 1.14 -0.17 -3.91
C SER A 73 2.48 0.12 -4.57
N MET A 74 3.41 -0.83 -4.51
CA MET A 74 4.75 -0.62 -5.04
C MET A 74 4.83 -1.19 -6.46
N SER A 75 4.51 -0.32 -7.43
CA SER A 75 4.57 -0.58 -8.86
C SER A 75 5.59 0.32 -9.55
N ILE A 76 5.84 0.10 -10.84
CA ILE A 76 6.70 0.96 -11.65
C ILE A 76 6.22 2.42 -11.64
N GLN A 77 4.91 2.65 -11.67
CA GLN A 77 4.33 4.01 -11.60
C GLN A 77 4.60 4.67 -10.24
N THR A 78 4.56 3.90 -9.16
CA THR A 78 4.92 4.38 -7.82
C THR A 78 6.41 4.69 -7.72
N ALA A 79 7.29 3.88 -8.34
CA ALA A 79 8.71 4.19 -8.39
C ALA A 79 8.99 5.52 -9.11
N ALA A 80 8.35 5.76 -10.26
CA ALA A 80 8.43 7.05 -10.96
C ALA A 80 7.91 8.24 -10.12
N LEU A 81 6.88 8.01 -9.29
CA LEU A 81 6.40 9.00 -8.31
C LEU A 81 7.45 9.28 -7.22
N ILE A 82 8.05 8.23 -6.62
CA ILE A 82 9.09 8.37 -5.59
C ILE A 82 10.27 9.16 -6.15
N GLU A 83 10.77 8.80 -7.32
CA GLU A 83 11.86 9.51 -7.99
C GLU A 83 11.50 10.97 -8.29
N THR A 84 10.23 11.24 -8.62
CA THR A 84 9.74 12.61 -8.80
C THR A 84 9.83 13.40 -7.49
N LEU A 85 9.37 12.83 -6.37
CA LEU A 85 9.43 13.49 -5.06
C LEU A 85 10.88 13.78 -4.65
N THR A 86 11.77 12.81 -4.85
CA THR A 86 13.21 12.97 -4.56
C THR A 86 13.86 14.00 -5.47
N ALA A 87 13.58 14.00 -6.77
CA ALA A 87 14.10 14.99 -7.72
C ALA A 87 13.64 16.42 -7.37
N LEU A 88 12.49 16.54 -6.72
CA LEU A 88 11.93 17.81 -6.23
C LEU A 88 12.41 18.17 -4.81
N GLY A 89 13.30 17.38 -4.21
CA GLY A 89 14.02 17.71 -2.97
C GLY A 89 13.53 17.01 -1.70
N ALA A 90 12.59 16.07 -1.80
CA ALA A 90 12.08 15.31 -0.66
C ALA A 90 13.05 14.20 -0.23
N GLU A 91 13.09 13.93 1.08
CA GLU A 91 13.53 12.64 1.61
C GLU A 91 12.30 11.72 1.72
N VAL A 92 12.39 10.51 1.18
CA VAL A 92 11.23 9.61 1.04
C VAL A 92 11.54 8.26 1.67
N THR A 93 10.62 7.76 2.49
CA THR A 93 10.57 6.38 2.96
C THR A 93 9.28 5.73 2.49
N TRP A 94 9.30 4.44 2.15
CA TRP A 94 8.14 3.79 1.54
C TRP A 94 7.83 2.42 2.14
N SER A 95 6.55 2.11 2.22
CA SER A 95 6.01 0.79 2.54
C SER A 95 4.89 0.43 1.55
N PRO A 96 4.79 -0.82 1.07
CA PRO A 96 3.63 -1.24 0.28
C PRO A 96 2.36 -1.27 1.15
N ILE A 97 1.18 -1.13 0.53
CA ILE A 97 -0.14 -1.14 1.20
C ILE A 97 -0.78 -2.52 1.32
N ASN A 98 -0.18 -3.54 0.72
CA ASN A 98 -0.68 -4.91 0.71
C ASN A 98 0.51 -5.85 0.52
N ILE A 99 0.45 -6.97 1.22
CA ILE A 99 1.47 -8.02 1.18
C ILE A 99 1.62 -8.68 -0.21
N PHE A 100 0.64 -8.47 -1.11
CA PHE A 100 0.67 -8.93 -2.50
C PHE A 100 0.74 -7.82 -3.55
N ALA A 101 0.63 -6.54 -3.18
CA ALA A 101 0.58 -5.43 -4.16
C ALA A 101 1.95 -4.82 -4.46
N ALA A 102 3.00 -5.62 -4.33
CA ALA A 102 4.33 -5.25 -4.80
C ALA A 102 4.57 -6.01 -6.10
N GLN A 103 4.78 -5.31 -7.21
CA GLN A 103 5.29 -5.95 -8.41
C GLN A 103 6.73 -6.40 -8.10
N ASP A 104 6.99 -7.69 -8.23
CA ASP A 104 8.23 -8.35 -7.77
C ASP A 104 9.53 -7.75 -8.33
N HIS A 105 9.44 -6.99 -9.41
CA HIS A 105 10.54 -6.28 -10.05
C HIS A 105 10.57 -4.82 -9.54
N ALA A 106 9.51 -4.03 -9.79
CA ALA A 106 9.43 -2.60 -9.44
C ALA A 106 9.75 -2.27 -7.97
N ALA A 107 9.39 -3.19 -7.09
CA ALA A 107 9.96 -3.29 -5.78
C ALA A 107 10.83 -4.54 -5.85
N ALA A 108 12.14 -4.42 -5.68
CA ALA A 108 12.86 -5.54 -5.10
C ALA A 108 12.15 -5.78 -3.74
N SER A 109 11.14 -6.66 -3.63
CA SER A 109 9.95 -6.31 -2.84
C SER A 109 10.04 -6.49 -1.31
N THR A 110 9.50 -5.53 -0.56
CA THR A 110 9.21 -5.61 0.88
C THR A 110 8.00 -6.52 1.09
N ALA A 111 8.15 -7.84 0.88
CA ALA A 111 7.09 -8.79 1.14
C ALA A 111 6.96 -9.00 2.66
N ALA A 112 6.18 -8.14 3.32
CA ALA A 112 5.68 -8.47 4.65
C ALA A 112 4.88 -9.78 4.53
N ARG A 113 5.37 -10.87 5.10
CA ARG A 113 4.79 -12.21 4.98
C ARG A 113 3.56 -12.38 5.87
N ASN A 114 3.43 -11.51 6.87
CA ASN A 114 2.33 -11.50 7.83
C ASN A 114 2.03 -10.06 8.30
N ARG A 115 0.97 -9.93 9.10
CA ARG A 115 0.50 -8.64 9.61
C ARG A 115 1.52 -7.95 10.52
N ASP A 116 2.23 -8.69 11.36
CA ASP A 116 3.19 -8.10 12.30
C ASP A 116 4.37 -7.50 11.56
N GLU A 117 4.85 -8.18 10.52
CA GLU A 117 5.89 -7.71 9.63
C GLU A 117 5.45 -6.48 8.82
N PHE A 118 4.19 -6.41 8.43
CA PHE A 118 3.60 -5.26 7.75
C PHE A 118 3.59 -4.03 8.67
N VAL A 119 3.13 -4.19 9.91
CA VAL A 119 3.13 -3.13 10.92
C VAL A 119 4.57 -2.68 11.22
N TRP A 120 5.49 -3.62 11.41
CA TRP A 120 6.90 -3.32 11.63
C TRP A 120 7.52 -2.52 10.48
N CYS A 121 7.20 -2.87 9.23
CA CYS A 121 7.63 -2.11 8.05
C CYS A 121 7.11 -0.67 8.10
N LEU A 122 5.83 -0.47 8.37
CA LEU A 122 5.24 0.87 8.47
C LEU A 122 5.91 1.70 9.57
N GLU A 123 6.00 1.14 10.78
CA GLU A 123 6.61 1.81 11.94
C GLU A 123 8.06 2.18 11.67
N THR A 124 8.85 1.25 11.12
CA THR A 124 10.26 1.50 10.78
C THR A 124 10.39 2.68 9.81
N ARG A 125 9.50 2.78 8.81
CA ARG A 125 9.57 3.85 7.80
C ARG A 125 9.20 5.22 8.33
N MET A 126 8.40 5.30 9.40
CA MET A 126 8.06 6.57 10.05
C MET A 126 9.28 7.28 10.67
N PHE A 127 10.31 6.53 11.04
CA PHE A 127 11.51 7.03 11.72
C PHE A 127 12.81 6.86 10.89
N ALA A 128 12.71 6.32 9.68
CA ALA A 128 13.87 6.03 8.83
C ALA A 128 14.35 7.25 8.01
N PHE A 129 14.41 8.43 8.64
CA PHE A 129 14.97 9.63 8.03
C PHE A 129 16.31 10.02 8.66
N ARG A 130 17.07 10.85 7.96
CA ARG A 130 18.35 11.38 8.43
C ARG A 130 18.24 12.00 9.82
N ASP A 131 19.31 11.83 10.58
CA ASP A 131 19.47 12.36 11.94
C ASP A 131 18.42 11.84 12.95
N GLY A 132 17.76 10.72 12.62
CA GLY A 132 16.74 10.10 13.49
C GLY A 132 15.45 10.90 13.57
N GLN A 133 15.19 11.81 12.63
CA GLN A 133 13.96 12.58 12.62
C GLN A 133 12.76 11.72 12.20
N GLY A 134 11.59 11.99 12.78
CA GLY A 134 10.33 11.41 12.30
C GLY A 134 9.83 12.11 11.04
N LEU A 135 8.91 11.45 10.32
CA LEU A 135 8.22 12.03 9.18
C LEU A 135 7.62 13.42 9.46
N ASN A 136 7.43 14.21 8.41
CA ASN A 136 6.68 15.47 8.48
C ASN A 136 5.57 15.58 7.42
N MET A 137 5.42 14.57 6.57
CA MET A 137 4.33 14.46 5.59
C MET A 137 3.97 12.98 5.37
N ILE A 138 2.69 12.71 5.14
CA ILE A 138 2.18 11.36 4.84
C ILE A 138 1.59 11.35 3.44
N LEU A 139 1.94 10.31 2.67
CA LEU A 139 1.30 9.98 1.39
C LEU A 139 0.67 8.59 1.53
N ASP A 140 -0.65 8.52 1.67
CA ASP A 140 -1.38 7.31 2.03
C ASP A 140 -2.34 6.88 0.90
N GLY A 141 -2.53 5.57 0.73
CA GLY A 141 -3.53 4.98 -0.17
C GLY A 141 -4.23 3.79 0.46
N GLY A 142 -4.37 3.80 1.78
CA GLY A 142 -5.05 2.75 2.54
C GLY A 142 -5.44 3.15 3.95
N GLY A 143 -5.02 4.33 4.41
CA GLY A 143 -5.20 4.80 5.78
C GLY A 143 -4.30 4.07 6.78
N ASP A 144 -3.33 3.29 6.27
CA ASP A 144 -2.48 2.40 7.06
C ASP A 144 -1.30 3.15 7.71
N LEU A 145 -1.05 4.41 7.33
CA LEU A 145 -0.15 5.33 8.05
C LEU A 145 -0.93 6.32 8.89
N ALA A 146 -1.96 6.93 8.31
CA ALA A 146 -2.70 8.00 8.95
C ALA A 146 -3.39 7.57 10.25
N ALA A 147 -3.97 6.36 10.29
CA ALA A 147 -4.66 5.86 11.48
C ALA A 147 -3.69 5.55 12.64
N PRO A 148 -2.61 4.76 12.46
CA PRO A 148 -1.64 4.54 13.52
C PRO A 148 -0.97 5.82 14.04
N VAL A 149 -0.75 6.83 13.19
CA VAL A 149 -0.23 8.13 13.65
C VAL A 149 -1.20 8.84 14.61
N HIS A 150 -2.51 8.77 14.35
CA HIS A 150 -3.51 9.37 15.24
C HIS A 150 -3.70 8.58 16.54
N GLU A 151 -3.63 7.25 16.48
CA GLU A 151 -3.96 6.34 17.57
C GLU A 151 -2.75 6.00 18.45
N ASN A 152 -1.62 5.64 17.83
CA ASN A 152 -0.46 5.06 18.51
C ASN A 152 0.74 6.03 18.58
N TYR A 153 0.89 6.94 17.61
CA TYR A 153 2.01 7.89 17.55
C TYR A 153 1.59 9.38 17.60
N PRO A 154 0.72 9.80 18.54
CA PRO A 154 0.22 11.17 18.58
C PRO A 154 1.32 12.21 18.84
N HIS A 155 2.47 11.80 19.36
CA HIS A 155 3.63 12.67 19.57
C HIS A 155 4.31 13.13 18.26
N LEU A 156 4.07 12.43 17.14
CA LEU A 156 4.57 12.84 15.81
C LEU A 156 3.72 13.95 15.18
N ILE A 157 2.44 14.04 15.55
CA ILE A 157 1.46 14.96 14.97
C ILE A 157 1.95 16.41 14.88
N PRO A 158 2.55 17.03 15.91
CA PRO A 158 3.01 18.42 15.82
C PRO A 158 4.06 18.65 14.73
N GLY A 159 4.81 17.61 14.34
CA GLY A 159 5.80 17.68 13.27
C GLY A 159 5.24 17.44 11.87
N ILE A 160 3.99 16.94 11.75
CA ILE A 160 3.39 16.54 10.47
C ILE A 160 2.58 17.70 9.90
N ARG A 161 2.95 18.11 8.68
CA ARG A 161 2.36 19.25 7.96
C ARG A 161 1.10 18.89 7.18
N GLY A 162 0.92 17.61 6.85
CA GLY A 162 -0.27 17.16 6.14
C GLY A 162 -0.23 15.71 5.71
N ILE A 163 -1.41 15.24 5.31
CA ILE A 163 -1.66 13.90 4.77
C ILE A 163 -2.28 14.07 3.37
N THR A 164 -1.85 13.28 2.41
CA THR A 164 -2.59 13.06 1.16
C THR A 164 -3.15 11.64 1.16
N GLU A 165 -4.40 11.46 0.74
CA GLU A 165 -5.07 10.14 0.70
C GLU A 165 -5.67 9.84 -0.67
N GLU A 166 -5.32 8.68 -1.21
CA GLU A 166 -5.66 8.25 -2.58
C GLU A 166 -7.01 7.52 -2.65
N THR A 167 -7.41 6.78 -1.60
CA THR A 167 -8.52 5.81 -1.71
C THR A 167 -9.83 6.27 -1.10
N THR A 168 -10.94 5.91 -1.74
CA THR A 168 -12.31 6.23 -1.29
C THR A 168 -12.59 5.79 0.15
N LEU A 169 -12.16 4.58 0.54
CA LEU A 169 -12.46 4.03 1.87
C LEU A 169 -11.77 4.83 2.99
N SER A 170 -10.53 5.24 2.77
CA SER A 170 -9.77 6.00 3.75
C SER A 170 -10.22 7.46 3.83
N VAL A 171 -10.59 8.07 2.70
CA VAL A 171 -11.22 9.39 2.69
C VAL A 171 -12.54 9.38 3.49
N LEU A 172 -13.34 8.32 3.39
CA LEU A 172 -14.53 8.16 4.24
C LEU A 172 -14.19 8.10 5.73
N ARG A 173 -13.04 7.52 6.12
CA ARG A 173 -12.56 7.56 7.51
C ARG A 173 -12.20 8.99 7.93
N PHE A 174 -11.50 9.75 7.08
CA PHE A 174 -11.19 11.15 7.37
C PHE A 174 -12.44 12.01 7.52
N TYR A 175 -13.48 11.80 6.71
CA TYR A 175 -14.76 12.48 6.91
C TYR A 175 -15.44 12.13 8.23
N LYS A 176 -15.32 10.88 8.71
CA LYS A 176 -15.81 10.49 10.04
C LYS A 176 -15.03 11.22 11.14
N LEU A 177 -13.71 11.23 11.06
CA LEU A 177 -12.85 11.95 12.02
C LEU A 177 -13.12 13.46 12.01
N LEU A 178 -13.35 14.05 10.84
CA LEU A 178 -13.71 15.46 10.70
C LEU A 178 -15.06 15.76 11.36
N LYS A 179 -16.09 14.93 11.12
CA LYS A 179 -17.41 15.05 11.77
C LYS A 179 -17.33 14.90 13.29
N GLN A 180 -16.41 14.08 13.78
CA GLN A 180 -16.15 13.87 15.20
C GLN A 180 -15.20 14.91 15.80
N ASN A 181 -14.66 15.82 14.98
CA ASN A 181 -13.67 16.81 15.36
C ASN A 181 -12.39 16.21 15.97
N THR A 182 -12.01 15.01 15.52
CA THR A 182 -10.86 14.23 15.99
C THR A 182 -9.73 14.14 14.96
N LEU A 183 -9.91 14.70 13.75
CA LEU A 183 -8.86 14.80 12.74
C LEU A 183 -7.85 15.88 13.17
N LYS A 184 -6.63 15.47 13.54
CA LYS A 184 -5.61 16.35 14.13
C LYS A 184 -4.61 16.90 13.12
N ILE A 185 -4.56 16.31 11.93
CA ILE A 185 -3.65 16.69 10.84
C ILE A 185 -4.47 17.11 9.62
N SER A 186 -4.07 18.17 8.94
CA SER A 186 -4.69 18.57 7.67
C SER A 186 -4.56 17.45 6.62
N ALA A 187 -5.67 17.06 6.01
CA ALA A 187 -5.71 16.00 5.01
C ALA A 187 -6.26 16.52 3.67
N ILE A 188 -5.62 16.13 2.58
CA ILE A 188 -6.06 16.38 1.21
C ILE A 188 -6.57 15.05 0.64
N SER A 189 -7.82 15.03 0.22
CA SER A 189 -8.39 13.91 -0.54
C SER A 189 -7.96 14.02 -2.00
N ILE A 190 -7.05 13.14 -2.42
CA ILE A 190 -6.68 12.98 -3.83
C ILE A 190 -7.80 12.23 -4.56
N ASN A 191 -8.49 11.33 -3.87
CA ASN A 191 -9.58 10.54 -4.44
C ASN A 191 -10.69 11.40 -5.03
N ASP A 192 -11.05 12.50 -4.36
CA ASP A 192 -12.15 13.37 -4.78
C ASP A 192 -11.78 14.31 -5.94
N SER A 193 -10.52 14.28 -6.40
CA SER A 193 -10.14 14.95 -7.64
C SER A 193 -10.93 14.34 -8.80
N ALA A 194 -11.50 15.21 -9.65
CA ALA A 194 -12.24 14.79 -10.83
C ALA A 194 -11.41 13.89 -11.75
N THR A 195 -10.10 14.15 -11.88
CA THR A 195 -9.19 13.34 -12.68
C THR A 195 -8.93 11.97 -12.04
N LYS A 196 -8.97 11.84 -10.72
CA LYS A 196 -8.81 10.56 -10.03
C LYS A 196 -10.09 9.72 -10.15
N THR A 197 -11.22 10.26 -9.70
CA THR A 197 -12.47 9.50 -9.71
C THR A 197 -12.92 9.13 -11.12
N LYS A 198 -12.80 10.04 -12.11
CA LYS A 198 -13.30 9.78 -13.46
C LYS A 198 -12.31 9.06 -14.37
N LEU A 199 -11.01 9.19 -14.13
CA LEU A 199 -10.01 8.49 -14.95
C LEU A 199 -9.52 7.23 -14.26
N ASN A 200 -8.90 7.36 -13.09
CA ASN A 200 -8.34 6.20 -12.39
C ASN A 200 -9.44 5.20 -11.97
N ASN A 201 -10.41 5.63 -11.16
CA ASN A 201 -11.39 4.67 -10.63
C ASN A 201 -12.32 4.07 -11.71
N LEU A 202 -12.63 4.81 -12.77
CA LEU A 202 -13.55 4.35 -13.82
C LEU A 202 -12.83 3.68 -14.99
N HIS A 203 -11.82 4.33 -15.57
CA HIS A 203 -11.11 3.81 -16.73
C HIS A 203 -9.99 2.83 -16.33
N GLY A 204 -9.28 3.10 -15.23
CA GLY A 204 -8.27 2.17 -14.70
C GLY A 204 -8.87 0.82 -14.32
N CYS A 205 -10.01 0.80 -13.65
CA CYS A 205 -10.73 -0.44 -13.34
C CYS A 205 -11.24 -1.17 -14.59
N ARG A 206 -11.62 -0.44 -15.65
CA ARG A 206 -12.09 -1.03 -16.91
C ARG A 206 -10.95 -1.65 -17.74
N GLU A 207 -9.77 -1.05 -17.72
CA GLU A 207 -8.61 -1.57 -18.44
C GLU A 207 -7.95 -2.74 -17.69
N SER A 208 -8.02 -2.72 -16.35
CA SER A 208 -7.46 -3.78 -15.52
C SER A 208 -8.44 -4.91 -15.16
N SER A 209 -9.76 -4.75 -15.41
CA SER A 209 -10.77 -5.78 -15.14
C SER A 209 -12.07 -5.58 -15.92
N THR A 210 -12.83 -6.67 -16.16
CA THR A 210 -14.07 -6.64 -16.95
C THR A 210 -15.38 -6.82 -16.17
N ALA A 211 -15.38 -7.06 -14.85
CA ALA A 211 -16.61 -7.10 -14.04
C ALA A 211 -16.31 -7.12 -12.53
N SER A 212 -17.17 -6.50 -11.70
CA SER A 212 -17.15 -6.66 -10.24
C SER A 212 -18.57 -6.75 -9.65
N SER A 213 -18.85 -7.76 -8.85
CA SER A 213 -20.03 -7.85 -7.97
C SER A 213 -19.61 -8.39 -6.61
N ALA A 214 -20.16 -7.84 -5.52
CA ALA A 214 -19.82 -8.27 -4.17
C ALA A 214 -20.35 -9.69 -3.90
N ALA A 215 -19.48 -10.62 -3.51
CA ALA A 215 -19.82 -12.02 -3.22
C ALA A 215 -19.85 -12.26 -1.71
N LYS A 216 -21.03 -12.07 -1.10
CA LYS A 216 -21.27 -12.23 0.34
C LYS A 216 -21.89 -13.59 0.67
N ASP A 217 -22.09 -13.84 1.96
CA ASP A 217 -22.62 -15.09 2.53
C ASP A 217 -23.71 -15.77 1.68
N GLY A 218 -23.51 -17.06 1.40
CA GLY A 218 -24.45 -17.89 0.63
C GLY A 218 -24.38 -17.70 -0.89
N HIS A 219 -23.68 -16.69 -1.41
CA HIS A 219 -23.53 -16.50 -2.86
C HIS A 219 -22.62 -17.58 -3.46
N MET A 220 -21.51 -17.93 -2.77
CA MET A 220 -20.54 -18.92 -3.27
C MET A 220 -21.12 -20.33 -3.42
N SER A 221 -22.13 -20.70 -2.62
CA SER A 221 -22.77 -22.02 -2.68
C SER A 221 -23.74 -22.18 -3.85
N VAL A 222 -24.22 -21.06 -4.41
CA VAL A 222 -25.16 -21.04 -5.55
C VAL A 222 -24.50 -20.66 -6.86
N MET A 223 -23.19 -20.41 -6.84
CA MET A 223 -22.41 -20.13 -8.05
C MET A 223 -22.26 -21.40 -8.91
N GLU A 224 -22.20 -21.18 -10.22
CA GLU A 224 -21.98 -22.25 -11.20
C GLU A 224 -20.60 -22.88 -11.02
N ASP A 225 -20.44 -24.12 -11.50
CA ASP A 225 -19.16 -24.83 -11.42
C ASP A 225 -18.06 -24.06 -12.18
N ASN A 226 -16.94 -23.86 -11.52
CA ASN A 226 -15.78 -23.06 -11.95
C ASN A 226 -16.05 -21.56 -12.11
N ALA A 227 -17.03 -21.01 -11.38
CA ALA A 227 -17.17 -19.56 -11.28
C ALA A 227 -15.87 -18.92 -10.78
N ILE A 228 -15.43 -17.87 -11.47
CA ILE A 228 -14.26 -17.08 -11.08
C ILE A 228 -14.72 -15.94 -10.18
N VAL A 229 -14.11 -15.83 -9.01
CA VAL A 229 -14.42 -14.80 -8.02
C VAL A 229 -13.15 -14.03 -7.74
N CYS A 230 -13.24 -12.71 -7.89
CA CYS A 230 -12.15 -11.78 -7.61
C CYS A 230 -12.69 -10.49 -7.01
N ASN A 231 -11.83 -9.81 -6.27
CA ASN A 231 -12.11 -8.52 -5.66
C ASN A 231 -11.23 -7.47 -6.33
N ILE A 232 -11.80 -6.31 -6.64
CA ILE A 232 -11.03 -5.14 -7.09
C ILE A 232 -11.14 -3.95 -6.12
N GLY A 233 -11.97 -4.10 -5.08
CA GLY A 233 -12.08 -3.17 -3.99
C GLY A 233 -10.89 -3.27 -3.04
N ARG A 234 -10.66 -2.20 -2.29
CA ARG A 234 -9.49 -2.07 -1.39
C ARG A 234 -9.54 -3.07 -0.24
N SER A 235 -10.73 -3.44 0.23
CA SER A 235 -10.90 -4.29 1.40
C SER A 235 -11.12 -5.74 0.99
N ASP A 236 -10.42 -6.65 1.65
CA ASP A 236 -10.58 -8.11 1.51
C ASP A 236 -11.91 -8.64 2.07
N VAL A 237 -12.65 -7.83 2.84
CA VAL A 237 -13.98 -8.19 3.39
C VAL A 237 -15.11 -8.14 2.35
N GLU A 238 -14.83 -7.69 1.14
CA GLU A 238 -15.82 -7.68 0.04
C GLU A 238 -16.17 -9.09 -0.44
N ILE A 239 -15.26 -10.05 -0.19
CA ILE A 239 -15.45 -11.48 -0.39
C ILE A 239 -15.20 -12.17 0.95
N ASP A 240 -16.12 -13.05 1.38
CA ASP A 240 -15.88 -13.87 2.57
C ASP A 240 -14.96 -15.07 2.27
N ALA A 241 -13.69 -14.77 1.94
CA ALA A 241 -12.67 -15.77 1.65
C ALA A 241 -12.33 -16.63 2.87
N VAL A 242 -12.43 -16.06 4.09
CA VAL A 242 -12.18 -16.77 5.35
C VAL A 242 -13.19 -17.91 5.51
N ARG A 243 -14.48 -17.64 5.29
CA ARG A 243 -15.51 -18.66 5.35
C ARG A 243 -15.35 -19.69 4.25
N LEU A 244 -15.12 -19.25 3.00
CA LEU A 244 -14.89 -20.17 1.87
C LEU A 244 -13.78 -21.18 2.19
N LYS A 245 -12.64 -20.70 2.69
CA LYS A 245 -11.52 -21.57 3.10
C LYS A 245 -11.87 -22.54 4.23
N LYS A 246 -12.75 -22.12 5.15
CA LYS A 246 -13.18 -22.96 6.28
C LYS A 246 -14.24 -23.99 5.90
N SER A 247 -15.14 -23.66 4.98
CA SER A 247 -16.26 -24.52 4.56
C SER A 247 -15.98 -25.31 3.28
N ALA A 248 -14.87 -25.06 2.60
CA ALA A 248 -14.51 -25.81 1.41
C ALA A 248 -14.20 -27.27 1.76
N VAL A 249 -14.69 -28.18 0.91
CA VAL A 249 -14.42 -29.62 0.98
C VAL A 249 -12.96 -29.90 0.61
N SER A 250 -12.44 -29.18 -0.39
CA SER A 250 -11.04 -29.28 -0.81
C SER A 250 -10.56 -27.97 -1.44
N CYS A 251 -9.25 -27.77 -1.48
CA CYS A 251 -8.59 -26.64 -2.13
C CYS A 251 -7.39 -27.13 -2.92
N VAL A 252 -7.27 -26.66 -4.17
CA VAL A 252 -6.11 -26.90 -5.05
C VAL A 252 -5.58 -25.56 -5.53
N THR A 253 -4.32 -25.25 -5.22
CA THR A 253 -3.61 -24.11 -5.80
C THR A 253 -3.25 -24.44 -7.25
N ILE A 254 -3.84 -23.72 -8.19
CA ILE A 254 -3.60 -23.88 -9.63
C ILE A 254 -2.31 -23.18 -10.03
N ASN A 255 -2.15 -21.93 -9.56
CA ASN A 255 -1.02 -21.05 -9.82
C ASN A 255 -0.80 -20.16 -8.58
N PRO A 256 0.33 -19.44 -8.47
CA PRO A 256 0.47 -18.38 -7.47
C PRO A 256 -0.76 -17.47 -7.50
N GLN A 257 -1.39 -17.28 -6.33
CA GLN A 257 -2.59 -16.46 -6.15
C GLN A 257 -3.88 -16.95 -6.85
N VAL A 258 -3.91 -18.17 -7.40
CA VAL A 258 -5.10 -18.77 -8.01
C VAL A 258 -5.40 -20.10 -7.33
N ASP A 259 -6.45 -20.11 -6.52
CA ASP A 259 -6.90 -21.29 -5.79
C ASP A 259 -8.27 -21.73 -6.27
N ARG A 260 -8.46 -23.05 -6.41
CA ARG A 260 -9.74 -23.67 -6.74
C ARG A 260 -10.27 -24.40 -5.51
N PHE A 261 -11.41 -23.93 -5.00
CA PHE A 261 -12.11 -24.49 -3.86
C PHE A 261 -13.28 -25.34 -4.32
N GLN A 262 -13.43 -26.54 -3.78
CA GLN A 262 -14.66 -27.31 -3.90
C GLN A 262 -15.60 -26.93 -2.75
N VAL A 263 -16.80 -26.45 -3.07
CA VAL A 263 -17.83 -26.13 -2.06
C VAL A 263 -18.71 -27.35 -1.77
N GLU A 264 -19.48 -27.31 -0.67
CA GLU A 264 -20.32 -28.44 -0.21
C GLU A 264 -21.34 -28.92 -1.26
N SER A 265 -21.78 -28.04 -2.17
CA SER A 265 -22.68 -28.41 -3.28
C SER A 265 -22.03 -29.31 -4.34
N GLY A 266 -20.70 -29.50 -4.29
CA GLY A 266 -19.92 -30.24 -5.27
C GLY A 266 -19.33 -29.36 -6.40
N ASN A 267 -19.82 -28.13 -6.55
CA ASN A 267 -19.29 -27.15 -7.49
C ASN A 267 -17.92 -26.63 -7.03
N HIS A 268 -17.17 -26.07 -7.98
CA HIS A 268 -15.88 -25.45 -7.73
C HIS A 268 -15.94 -23.93 -7.91
N ILE A 269 -15.19 -23.22 -7.08
CA ILE A 269 -14.99 -21.77 -7.14
C ILE A 269 -13.51 -21.51 -7.35
N ILE A 270 -13.17 -20.69 -8.34
CA ILE A 270 -11.81 -20.21 -8.58
C ILE A 270 -11.68 -18.84 -7.91
N LEU A 271 -10.91 -18.76 -6.83
CA LEU A 271 -10.64 -17.52 -6.12
C LEU A 271 -9.31 -16.95 -6.57
N LEU A 272 -9.32 -15.68 -6.98
CA LEU A 272 -8.12 -14.93 -7.33
C LEU A 272 -7.62 -14.10 -6.15
N ALA A 273 -6.30 -14.00 -6.00
CA ALA A 273 -5.59 -13.13 -5.05
C ALA A 273 -6.06 -13.24 -3.59
N ASP A 274 -6.54 -14.42 -3.19
CA ASP A 274 -7.12 -14.64 -1.85
C ASP A 274 -8.25 -13.67 -1.48
N GLY A 275 -9.05 -13.24 -2.47
CA GLY A 275 -10.11 -12.26 -2.27
C GLY A 275 -9.62 -10.83 -2.03
N ARG A 276 -8.33 -10.57 -2.21
CA ARG A 276 -7.74 -9.22 -2.21
C ARG A 276 -7.80 -8.61 -3.61
N ILE A 277 -7.39 -7.35 -3.69
CA ILE A 277 -7.38 -6.56 -4.92
C ILE A 277 -6.56 -7.23 -6.04
N VAL A 278 -7.27 -7.79 -7.03
CA VAL A 278 -6.71 -8.69 -8.04
C VAL A 278 -5.88 -7.98 -9.11
N ASN A 279 -6.22 -6.73 -9.44
CA ASN A 279 -5.51 -5.96 -10.47
C ASN A 279 -4.13 -5.47 -10.03
N LEU A 280 -3.77 -5.68 -8.76
CA LEU A 280 -2.46 -5.36 -8.20
C LEU A 280 -1.68 -6.60 -7.76
N ALA A 281 -2.29 -7.78 -7.88
CA ALA A 281 -1.75 -9.04 -7.40
C ALA A 281 -0.83 -9.67 -8.46
#